data_AF-A0AAN9G622-F1
#
_entry.id   AF-A0AAN9G622-F1
#
_cell.length_a   1.000
_cell.length_b   1.000
_cell.length_c   1.000
_cell.angle_alpha   90.00
_cell.angle_beta   90.00
_cell.angle_gamma   90.00
#
_symmetry.space_group_name_H-M   'P 1'
#
loop_
_entity.id
_entity.type
_entity.pdbx_description
1 polymer ?
#
loop_
_entity_poly.entity_id
_entity_poly.type
_entity_poly.pdbx_seq_one_letter_code
_entity_poly.pdbx_strand_id
1 'polypeptide(L)'
;MTWRLFLVTLTLLTTHRILAQEEEIVNSTTSECEEVMVPMCRGLVEYNYTRLPNRFNHTTQEQVYWALQPWWPFMDMGCSDNLRIFLCALYLPRCTPGIPTLATDLPCRKTCKKAKSRCGAIIGHHGLTWEEEMTCETLSGFKKSQSCVKPKRETNKKRRQQIIECQPNPLPMCQHMPYTLGSLPNPFLQNDLDEIGVEIQQYTSMVESGCSTRLSFLLCGAFMPFCIHGPSQDQPYVVPCREVCQQVQHDCRRQFHDAWGGLPWPSKLHCHRYPSHTSNYLQDDNTTVPCSMPPVGF
;
A
#
# COMPACT_ATOMS: atom_id res chain seq x y z
N MET A 1 16.84 50.18 52.91
CA MET A 1 17.37 49.91 51.55
C MET A 1 17.27 48.43 51.12
N THR A 2 16.60 47.55 51.87
CA THR A 2 16.67 46.09 51.65
C THR A 2 15.47 45.48 50.90
N TRP A 3 14.28 46.08 50.95
CA TRP A 3 13.09 45.56 50.24
C TRP A 3 13.12 45.75 48.72
N ARG A 4 13.78 46.82 48.23
CA ARG A 4 13.95 47.05 46.79
C ARG A 4 14.85 45.99 46.14
N LEU A 5 15.87 45.51 46.85
CA LEU A 5 16.74 44.42 46.37
C LEU A 5 15.99 43.08 46.32
N PHE A 6 15.16 42.77 47.32
CA PHE A 6 14.33 41.55 47.34
C PHE A 6 13.32 41.47 46.20
N LEU A 7 12.63 42.58 45.89
CA LEU A 7 11.67 42.63 44.77
C LEU A 7 12.38 42.46 43.42
N VAL A 8 13.54 43.09 43.24
CA VAL A 8 14.35 42.95 42.01
C VAL A 8 14.85 41.52 41.83
N THR A 9 15.30 40.85 42.89
CA THR A 9 15.74 39.44 42.83
C THR A 9 14.57 38.48 42.55
N LEU A 10 13.38 38.73 43.12
CA LEU A 10 12.20 37.90 42.88
C LEU A 10 11.71 38.05 41.44
N THR A 11 11.70 39.28 40.90
CA THR A 11 11.37 39.53 39.49
C THR A 11 12.37 38.87 38.54
N LEU A 12 13.67 38.93 38.84
CA LEU A 12 14.72 38.29 38.03
C LEU A 12 14.62 36.75 38.04
N LEU A 13 14.29 36.16 39.20
CA LEU A 13 14.04 34.72 39.34
C LEU A 13 12.78 34.28 38.60
N THR A 14 11.70 35.09 38.63
CA THR A 14 10.49 34.80 37.85
C THR A 14 10.72 34.97 36.36
N THR A 15 11.47 35.97 35.89
CA THR A 15 11.80 36.13 34.47
C THR A 15 12.75 35.04 33.97
N HIS A 16 13.71 34.59 34.79
CA HIS A 16 14.54 33.42 34.45
C HIS A 16 13.71 32.13 34.37
N ARG A 17 12.73 31.93 35.26
CA ARG A 17 11.79 30.79 35.17
C ARG A 17 10.86 30.87 33.97
N ILE A 18 10.40 32.08 33.60
CA ILE A 18 9.54 32.28 32.42
C ILE A 18 10.34 32.07 31.12
N LEU A 19 11.58 32.57 31.03
CA LEU A 19 12.46 32.35 29.87
C LEU A 19 12.91 30.87 29.73
N ALA A 20 13.17 30.18 30.85
CA ALA A 20 13.47 28.74 30.81
C ALA A 20 12.25 27.88 30.42
N GLN A 21 11.04 28.34 30.70
CA GLN A 21 9.79 27.66 30.34
C GLN A 21 9.38 27.89 28.86
N GLU A 22 9.88 28.93 28.21
CA GLU A 22 9.74 29.14 26.76
C GLU A 22 10.71 28.28 25.93
N GLU A 23 11.88 27.92 26.47
CA GLU A 23 12.84 27.04 25.77
C GLU A 23 12.45 25.54 25.82
N GLU A 24 11.62 25.11 26.78
CA GLU A 24 11.16 23.71 26.88
C GLU A 24 9.98 23.36 25.95
N ILE A 25 9.37 24.33 25.26
CA ILE A 25 8.28 24.08 24.28
C ILE A 25 8.83 23.97 22.83
N VAL A 26 10.10 24.33 22.61
CA VAL A 26 10.80 24.22 21.31
C VAL A 26 11.83 23.09 21.33
N ASN A 27 11.50 21.97 21.99
CA ASN A 27 12.17 20.69 21.75
C ASN A 27 11.16 19.56 21.50
N SER A 28 9.97 19.92 20.99
CA SER A 28 9.21 19.00 20.15
C SER A 28 10.08 18.75 18.93
N THR A 29 10.82 17.65 18.93
CA THR A 29 11.42 17.05 17.73
C THR A 29 10.46 17.31 16.58
N THR A 30 10.83 18.19 15.64
CA THR A 30 10.09 18.35 14.39
C THR A 30 10.00 16.94 13.84
N SER A 31 8.81 16.30 13.86
CA SER A 31 8.72 14.92 13.38
C SER A 31 9.17 14.98 11.92
N GLU A 32 10.35 14.43 11.66
CA GLU A 32 10.90 14.42 10.31
C GLU A 32 9.97 13.57 9.44
N CYS A 33 10.03 13.80 8.13
CA CYS A 33 9.25 12.96 7.25
C CYS A 33 9.71 11.50 7.40
N GLU A 34 8.76 10.57 7.47
CA GLU A 34 9.03 9.13 7.48
C GLU A 34 8.80 8.56 6.07
N GLU A 35 9.53 7.49 5.71
CA GLU A 35 9.29 6.79 4.45
C GLU A 35 7.91 6.11 4.44
N VAL A 36 7.24 6.12 3.30
CA VAL A 36 5.98 5.39 3.12
C VAL A 36 6.27 3.89 3.05
N MET A 37 5.83 3.15 4.07
CA MET A 37 6.01 1.70 4.18
C MET A 37 4.76 0.91 3.78
N VAL A 38 3.59 1.56 3.76
CA VAL A 38 2.30 0.91 3.45
C VAL A 38 2.31 0.33 2.02
N PRO A 39 2.20 -1.00 1.82
CA PRO A 39 2.46 -1.66 0.52
C PRO A 39 1.59 -1.19 -0.64
N MET A 40 0.32 -0.88 -0.37
CA MET A 40 -0.62 -0.39 -1.38
C MET A 40 -0.37 1.06 -1.83
N CYS A 41 0.61 1.73 -1.22
CA CYS A 41 1.02 3.11 -1.53
C CYS A 41 2.50 3.21 -1.89
N ARG A 42 3.39 2.51 -1.18
CA ARG A 42 4.85 2.54 -1.38
C ARG A 42 5.23 2.29 -2.83
N GLY A 43 5.95 3.22 -3.46
CA GLY A 43 6.34 3.15 -4.87
C GLY A 43 5.21 3.30 -5.90
N LEU A 44 3.94 3.16 -5.49
CA LEU A 44 2.76 3.22 -6.36
C LEU A 44 2.14 4.62 -6.48
N VAL A 45 2.68 5.58 -5.71
CA VAL A 45 2.39 7.02 -5.81
C VAL A 45 3.70 7.81 -5.99
N GLU A 46 3.62 9.03 -6.52
CA GLU A 46 4.79 9.84 -6.93
C GLU A 46 5.59 10.44 -5.76
N TYR A 47 5.31 10.06 -4.51
CA TYR A 47 6.04 10.53 -3.34
C TYR A 47 6.40 9.37 -2.40
N ASN A 48 7.52 9.52 -1.72
CA ASN A 48 8.09 8.46 -0.89
C ASN A 48 8.02 8.76 0.61
N TYR A 49 7.63 9.97 0.98
CA TYR A 49 7.69 10.45 2.36
C TYR A 49 6.34 10.98 2.84
N THR A 50 6.00 10.65 4.07
CA THR A 50 4.81 11.10 4.77
C THR A 50 5.15 11.64 6.15
N ARG A 51 4.15 12.16 6.84
CA ARG A 51 4.24 12.56 8.25
C ARG A 51 2.89 12.27 8.89
N LEU A 52 2.93 11.62 10.05
CA LEU A 52 1.79 11.39 10.91
C LEU A 52 1.85 12.30 12.16
N PRO A 53 0.70 12.64 12.78
CA PRO A 53 -0.63 12.12 12.51
C PRO A 53 -1.27 12.64 11.22
N ASN A 54 -2.09 11.81 10.57
CA ASN A 54 -2.95 12.26 9.47
C ASN A 54 -4.25 12.90 10.00
N ARG A 55 -5.11 13.38 9.09
CA ARG A 55 -6.39 14.03 9.46
C ARG A 55 -7.40 13.14 10.21
N PHE A 56 -7.17 11.82 10.22
CA PHE A 56 -7.96 10.85 10.96
C PHE A 56 -7.32 10.49 12.31
N ASN A 57 -6.30 11.23 12.74
CA ASN A 57 -5.53 10.99 13.97
C ASN A 57 -4.79 9.65 14.01
N HIS A 58 -4.56 8.98 12.87
CA HIS A 58 -3.65 7.83 12.86
C HIS A 58 -2.22 8.32 13.09
N THR A 59 -1.55 7.78 14.11
CA THR A 59 -0.18 8.14 14.51
C THR A 59 0.87 7.15 14.01
N THR A 60 0.46 5.99 13.49
CA THR A 60 1.38 4.99 12.93
C THR A 60 0.92 4.52 11.54
N GLN A 61 1.88 4.11 10.71
CA GLN A 61 1.56 3.55 9.40
C GLN A 61 0.86 2.17 9.49
N GLU A 62 0.97 1.46 10.61
CA GLU A 62 0.19 0.25 10.86
C GLU A 62 -1.31 0.57 10.97
N GLN A 63 -1.68 1.62 11.71
CA GLN A 63 -3.07 2.06 11.78
C GLN A 63 -3.59 2.46 10.40
N VAL A 64 -2.75 3.15 9.61
CA VAL A 64 -3.08 3.51 8.23
C VAL A 64 -3.24 2.28 7.34
N TYR A 65 -2.36 1.27 7.47
CA TYR A 65 -2.47 0.01 6.75
C TYR A 65 -3.82 -0.65 6.97
N TRP A 66 -4.25 -0.75 8.24
CA TRP A 66 -5.55 -1.33 8.60
C TRP A 66 -6.72 -0.50 8.07
N ALA A 67 -6.65 0.83 8.16
CA ALA A 67 -7.68 1.72 7.65
C ALA A 67 -7.84 1.63 6.12
N LEU A 68 -6.74 1.41 5.39
CA LEU A 68 -6.76 1.28 3.93
C LEU A 68 -7.10 -0.15 3.43
N GLN A 69 -7.01 -1.19 4.27
CA GLN A 69 -7.27 -2.58 3.86
C GLN A 69 -8.59 -2.77 3.08
N PRO A 70 -9.75 -2.22 3.54
CA PRO A 70 -11.02 -2.40 2.83
C PRO A 70 -11.03 -1.76 1.43
N TRP A 71 -10.20 -0.74 1.22
CA TRP A 71 -10.14 0.02 -0.03
C TRP A 71 -9.18 -0.58 -1.06
N TRP A 72 -8.21 -1.39 -0.61
CA TRP A 72 -7.15 -1.93 -1.46
C TRP A 72 -7.69 -2.69 -2.69
N PRO A 73 -8.70 -3.57 -2.60
CA PRO A 73 -9.23 -4.26 -3.79
C PRO A 73 -9.74 -3.31 -4.88
N PHE A 74 -10.25 -2.12 -4.51
CA PHE A 74 -10.72 -1.13 -5.47
C PHE A 74 -9.58 -0.33 -6.11
N MET A 75 -8.49 -0.12 -5.37
CA MET A 75 -7.26 0.43 -5.92
C MET A 75 -6.69 -0.50 -7.00
N ASP A 76 -6.64 -1.80 -6.69
CA ASP A 76 -6.08 -2.84 -7.55
C ASP A 76 -6.97 -3.16 -8.76
N MET A 77 -8.29 -3.18 -8.58
CA MET A 77 -9.26 -3.26 -9.68
C MET A 77 -9.11 -2.09 -10.66
N GLY A 78 -8.56 -0.95 -10.22
CA GLY A 78 -8.22 0.17 -11.08
C GLY A 78 -9.44 0.88 -11.69
N CYS A 79 -10.56 0.98 -10.96
CA CYS A 79 -11.75 1.70 -11.45
C CYS A 79 -11.46 3.19 -11.77
N SER A 80 -10.46 3.78 -11.13
CA SER A 80 -9.89 5.09 -11.44
C SER A 80 -8.39 5.08 -11.17
N ASP A 81 -7.66 5.65 -12.11
CA ASP A 81 -6.22 5.91 -11.94
C ASP A 81 -5.91 6.86 -10.77
N ASN A 82 -6.91 7.59 -10.28
CA ASN A 82 -6.76 8.56 -9.20
C ASN A 82 -7.20 8.03 -7.84
N LEU A 83 -7.78 6.82 -7.74
CA LEU A 83 -8.26 6.29 -6.46
C LEU A 83 -7.10 6.03 -5.48
N ARG A 84 -6.06 5.31 -5.90
CA ARG A 84 -4.88 5.07 -5.06
C ARG A 84 -4.19 6.38 -4.68
N ILE A 85 -4.00 7.29 -5.64
CA ILE A 85 -3.40 8.61 -5.38
C ILE A 85 -4.21 9.38 -4.33
N PHE A 86 -5.53 9.42 -4.47
CA PHE A 86 -6.43 10.09 -3.54
C PHE A 86 -6.33 9.50 -2.13
N LEU A 87 -6.52 8.19 -1.99
CA LEU A 87 -6.55 7.52 -0.69
C LEU A 87 -5.18 7.55 -0.01
N CYS A 88 -4.11 7.22 -0.73
CA CYS A 88 -2.76 7.29 -0.18
C CYS A 88 -2.42 8.71 0.28
N ALA A 89 -2.66 9.75 -0.53
CA ALA A 89 -2.39 11.13 -0.09
C ALA A 89 -3.30 11.62 1.05
N LEU A 90 -4.48 11.03 1.24
CA LEU A 90 -5.40 11.39 2.32
C LEU A 90 -4.96 10.77 3.65
N TYR A 91 -4.54 9.51 3.63
CA TYR A 91 -4.13 8.74 4.81
C TYR A 91 -2.62 8.84 5.11
N LEU A 92 -1.80 9.08 4.10
CA LEU A 92 -0.35 9.30 4.18
C LEU A 92 -0.02 10.62 3.47
N PRO A 93 -0.40 11.78 4.05
CA PRO A 93 -0.16 13.07 3.42
C PRO A 93 1.31 13.27 3.05
N ARG A 94 1.57 13.82 1.85
CA ARG A 94 2.94 13.94 1.33
C ARG A 94 3.73 14.92 2.18
N CYS A 95 4.90 14.48 2.64
CA CYS A 95 5.88 15.29 3.36
C CYS A 95 7.08 15.54 2.43
N THR A 96 7.69 16.73 2.52
CA THR A 96 8.91 17.05 1.75
C THR A 96 10.08 17.19 2.72
N PRO A 97 11.06 16.26 2.70
CA PRO A 97 12.22 16.33 3.58
C PRO A 97 12.97 17.65 3.45
N GLY A 98 13.50 18.16 4.55
CA GLY A 98 14.29 19.40 4.58
C GLY A 98 13.49 20.70 4.46
N ILE A 99 12.16 20.64 4.29
CA ILE A 99 11.30 21.82 4.44
C ILE A 99 10.92 21.94 5.93
N PRO A 100 11.26 23.04 6.64
CA PRO A 100 11.02 23.19 8.08
C PRO A 100 9.54 23.27 8.49
N THR A 101 8.61 23.16 7.54
CA THR A 101 7.19 23.29 7.83
C THR A 101 6.64 21.95 8.34
N LEU A 102 5.76 22.03 9.34
CA LEU A 102 4.94 20.88 9.75
C LEU A 102 3.85 20.53 8.71
N ALA A 103 3.74 21.33 7.64
CA ALA A 103 2.72 21.17 6.62
C ALA A 103 2.96 19.91 5.77
N THR A 104 1.89 19.18 5.53
CA THR A 104 1.83 18.07 4.58
C THR A 104 0.86 18.39 3.45
N ASP A 105 1.09 17.81 2.27
CA ASP A 105 0.22 17.98 1.13
C ASP A 105 -0.87 16.91 1.09
N LEU A 106 -2.12 17.34 1.27
CA LEU A 106 -3.32 16.54 1.05
C LEU A 106 -3.61 16.38 -0.46
N PRO A 107 -4.48 15.44 -0.87
CA PRO A 107 -4.91 15.35 -2.26
C PRO A 107 -5.66 16.61 -2.67
N CYS A 108 -5.42 17.09 -3.88
CA CYS A 108 -6.20 18.19 -4.43
C CYS A 108 -7.68 17.78 -4.55
N ARG A 109 -8.60 18.73 -4.40
CA ARG A 109 -10.05 18.51 -4.64
C ARG A 109 -10.34 17.79 -5.96
N LYS A 110 -9.60 18.12 -7.02
CA LYS A 110 -9.76 17.50 -8.35
C LYS A 110 -9.37 16.01 -8.35
N THR A 111 -8.36 15.62 -7.56
CA THR A 111 -7.94 14.22 -7.38
C THR A 111 -9.07 13.40 -6.76
N CYS A 112 -9.64 13.89 -5.65
CA CYS A 112 -10.80 13.28 -5.00
C CYS A 112 -11.99 13.14 -5.95
N LYS A 113 -12.36 14.22 -6.66
CA LYS A 113 -13.53 14.22 -7.56
C LYS A 113 -13.39 13.19 -8.68
N LYS A 114 -12.21 13.05 -9.29
CA LYS A 114 -11.96 12.03 -10.32
C LYS A 114 -12.08 10.60 -9.77
N ALA A 115 -11.48 10.35 -8.61
CA ALA A 115 -11.57 9.05 -7.95
C ALA A 115 -13.03 8.69 -7.64
N LYS A 116 -13.76 9.60 -6.96
CA LYS A 116 -15.16 9.41 -6.57
C LYS A 116 -16.09 9.26 -7.77
N SER A 117 -15.89 10.02 -8.86
CA SER A 117 -16.78 9.94 -10.03
C SER A 117 -16.75 8.59 -10.74
N ARG A 118 -15.61 7.88 -10.70
CA ARG A 118 -15.44 6.59 -11.39
C ARG A 118 -15.62 5.38 -10.47
N CYS A 119 -15.16 5.47 -9.22
CA CYS A 119 -15.20 4.37 -8.25
C CYS A 119 -16.39 4.43 -7.29
N GLY A 120 -17.08 5.57 -7.19
CA GLY A 120 -18.17 5.83 -6.25
C GLY A 120 -19.24 4.74 -6.21
N ALA A 121 -19.77 4.41 -7.39
CA ALA A 121 -20.85 3.45 -7.53
C ALA A 121 -20.44 2.02 -7.14
N ILE A 122 -19.27 1.54 -7.59
CA ILE A 122 -18.82 0.19 -7.28
C ILE A 122 -18.46 0.03 -5.80
N ILE A 123 -17.80 1.03 -5.20
CA ILE A 123 -17.47 1.02 -3.77
C ILE A 123 -18.75 1.04 -2.92
N GLY A 124 -19.72 1.89 -3.28
CA GLY A 124 -21.02 1.94 -2.61
C GLY A 124 -21.83 0.65 -2.73
N HIS A 125 -21.78 -0.02 -3.88
CA HIS A 125 -22.42 -1.33 -4.08
C HIS A 125 -21.86 -2.40 -3.13
N HIS A 126 -20.58 -2.31 -2.76
CA HIS A 126 -19.95 -3.21 -1.79
C HIS A 126 -20.07 -2.72 -0.32
N GLY A 127 -20.93 -1.73 -0.05
CA GLY A 127 -21.26 -1.29 1.31
C GLY A 127 -20.26 -0.31 1.94
N LEU A 128 -19.24 0.15 1.20
CA LEU A 128 -18.33 1.18 1.69
C LEU A 128 -18.85 2.58 1.35
N THR A 129 -18.71 3.51 2.30
CA THR A 129 -19.18 4.90 2.16
C THR A 129 -18.03 5.89 2.20
N TRP A 130 -18.13 6.99 1.44
CA TRP A 130 -17.23 8.14 1.60
C TRP A 130 -17.61 8.88 2.88
N GLU A 131 -16.76 8.78 3.89
CA GLU A 131 -16.91 9.51 5.15
C GLU A 131 -16.79 11.03 4.97
N GLU A 132 -17.20 11.79 5.98
CA GLU A 132 -17.13 13.25 5.98
C GLU A 132 -15.70 13.75 5.71
N GLU A 133 -14.70 13.16 6.37
CA GLU A 133 -13.28 13.45 6.19
C GLU A 133 -12.75 13.08 4.78
N MET A 134 -13.48 12.28 4.02
CA MET A 134 -13.17 11.92 2.63
C MET A 134 -13.91 12.81 1.61
N THR A 135 -14.72 13.76 2.08
CA THR A 135 -15.51 14.64 1.21
C THR A 135 -14.62 15.61 0.46
N CYS A 136 -14.75 15.64 -0.87
CA CYS A 136 -13.87 16.40 -1.74
C CYS A 136 -13.91 17.92 -1.48
N GLU A 137 -15.03 18.43 -0.96
CA GLU A 137 -15.26 19.83 -0.65
C GLU A 137 -14.37 20.31 0.51
N THR A 138 -14.04 19.43 1.47
CA THR A 138 -13.14 19.71 2.59
C THR A 138 -11.68 19.88 2.14
N LEU A 139 -11.33 19.36 0.97
CA LEU A 139 -10.00 19.49 0.40
C LEU A 139 -9.83 20.86 -0.25
N SER A 140 -8.66 21.46 0.00
CA SER A 140 -8.30 22.74 -0.57
C SER A 140 -8.36 22.67 -2.10
N GLY A 141 -9.14 23.60 -2.66
CA GLY A 141 -9.34 23.68 -4.10
C GLY A 141 -8.33 24.59 -4.79
N PHE A 142 -7.99 25.74 -4.18
CA PHE A 142 -7.40 26.87 -4.91
C PHE A 142 -6.67 27.92 -4.07
N LYS A 143 -6.34 27.69 -2.78
CA LYS A 143 -5.47 28.66 -2.08
C LYS A 143 -4.11 28.60 -2.79
N LYS A 144 -3.73 29.67 -3.51
CA LYS A 144 -2.49 29.74 -4.33
C LYS A 144 -1.22 29.34 -3.55
N SER A 145 -1.25 29.42 -2.22
CA SER A 145 -0.14 29.12 -1.32
C SER A 145 -0.06 27.67 -0.81
N GLN A 146 -1.10 26.83 -0.98
CA GLN A 146 -1.09 25.46 -0.44
C GLN A 146 -0.85 24.45 -1.56
N SER A 147 0.27 23.74 -1.47
CA SER A 147 0.58 22.61 -2.35
C SER A 147 -0.33 21.42 -2.04
N CYS A 148 -0.64 20.60 -3.05
CA CYS A 148 -1.50 19.43 -2.93
C CYS A 148 -1.12 18.34 -3.94
N VAL A 149 -1.45 17.07 -3.63
CA VAL A 149 -1.17 15.94 -4.52
C VAL A 149 -2.17 15.93 -5.69
N LYS A 150 -1.64 16.21 -6.89
CA LYS A 150 -2.41 16.42 -8.12
C LYS A 150 -2.88 15.08 -8.73
N PRO A 151 -3.95 15.11 -9.55
CA PRO A 151 -4.40 13.92 -10.23
C PRO A 151 -3.53 13.59 -11.44
N LYS A 152 -3.43 12.30 -11.77
CA LYS A 152 -2.94 11.86 -13.09
C LYS A 152 -4.06 11.88 -14.13
N ARG A 153 -3.67 11.83 -15.41
CA ARG A 153 -4.62 11.66 -16.52
C ARG A 153 -5.21 10.26 -16.42
N GLU A 154 -6.53 10.16 -16.58
CA GLU A 154 -7.19 8.85 -16.68
C GLU A 154 -6.75 8.20 -17.99
N THR A 155 -6.22 6.99 -17.88
CA THR A 155 -6.04 6.09 -19.01
C THR A 155 -7.40 5.47 -19.35
N ASN A 156 -7.66 5.30 -20.65
CA ASN A 156 -8.83 4.55 -21.10
C ASN A 156 -8.53 3.06 -20.91
N LYS A 157 -8.50 2.59 -19.65
CA LYS A 157 -8.52 1.16 -19.36
C LYS A 157 -9.85 0.65 -19.91
N LYS A 158 -9.82 0.02 -21.09
CA LYS A 158 -10.99 -0.70 -21.60
C LYS A 158 -11.44 -1.60 -20.46
N ARG A 159 -12.73 -1.63 -20.11
CA ARG A 159 -13.31 -2.62 -19.19
C ARG A 159 -13.11 -4.02 -19.78
N ARG A 160 -11.88 -4.53 -19.76
CA ARG A 160 -11.51 -5.92 -20.09
C ARG A 160 -11.64 -6.74 -18.81
N GLN A 161 -12.78 -6.60 -18.13
CA GLN A 161 -13.05 -7.35 -16.91
C GLN A 161 -13.72 -8.65 -17.34
N GLN A 162 -12.98 -9.75 -17.21
CA GLN A 162 -13.40 -11.16 -17.07
C GLN A 162 -12.70 -12.15 -18.00
N ILE A 163 -12.02 -11.71 -19.04
CA ILE A 163 -11.25 -12.66 -19.87
C ILE A 163 -9.87 -12.80 -19.26
N ILE A 164 -9.60 -13.98 -18.71
CA ILE A 164 -8.26 -14.42 -18.31
C ILE A 164 -7.47 -14.62 -19.61
N GLU A 165 -6.46 -13.78 -19.84
CA GLU A 165 -5.58 -13.90 -20.99
C GLU A 165 -4.22 -14.40 -20.53
N CYS A 166 -3.84 -15.61 -20.95
CA CYS A 166 -2.50 -16.13 -20.76
C CYS A 166 -1.54 -15.42 -21.72
N GLN A 167 -0.46 -14.88 -21.16
CA GLN A 167 0.56 -14.14 -21.90
C GLN A 167 1.95 -14.42 -21.31
N PRO A 168 3.04 -14.18 -22.06
CA PRO A 168 4.39 -14.26 -21.52
C PRO A 168 4.53 -13.40 -20.26
N ASN A 169 5.16 -13.92 -19.21
CA ASN A 169 5.42 -13.16 -17.99
C ASN A 169 6.62 -12.22 -18.19
N PRO A 170 6.41 -10.90 -18.28
CA PRO A 170 7.50 -9.96 -18.54
C PRO A 170 8.17 -9.46 -17.25
N LEU A 171 7.70 -9.87 -16.07
CA LEU A 171 8.19 -9.36 -14.78
C LEU A 171 9.65 -9.81 -14.58
N PRO A 172 10.61 -8.88 -14.41
CA PRO A 172 12.03 -9.21 -14.34
C PRO A 172 12.39 -10.27 -13.29
N MET A 173 11.77 -10.22 -12.11
CA MET A 173 12.03 -11.20 -11.05
C MET A 173 11.47 -12.60 -11.31
N CYS A 174 10.61 -12.74 -12.32
CA CYS A 174 9.95 -14.01 -12.67
C CYS A 174 10.56 -14.68 -13.90
N GLN A 175 11.65 -14.15 -14.46
CA GLN A 175 12.28 -14.68 -15.68
C GLN A 175 12.80 -16.12 -15.55
N HIS A 176 13.15 -16.54 -14.32
CA HIS A 176 13.67 -17.89 -14.04
C HIS A 176 12.62 -18.83 -13.44
N MET A 177 11.33 -18.49 -13.53
CA MET A 177 10.25 -19.37 -13.09
C MET A 177 10.10 -20.58 -14.02
N PRO A 178 9.67 -21.75 -13.52
CA PRO A 178 9.38 -22.91 -14.35
C PRO A 178 8.20 -22.67 -15.32
N TYR A 179 7.36 -21.69 -15.02
CA TYR A 179 6.25 -21.26 -15.85
C TYR A 179 6.60 -19.92 -16.53
N THR A 180 6.67 -19.94 -17.86
CA THR A 180 6.98 -18.75 -18.67
C THR A 180 5.75 -17.92 -19.05
N LEU A 181 4.56 -18.52 -18.94
CA LEU A 181 3.27 -17.88 -19.20
C LEU A 181 2.55 -17.62 -17.88
N GLY A 182 1.87 -16.49 -17.80
CA GLY A 182 0.93 -16.22 -16.72
C GLY A 182 -0.26 -15.39 -17.17
N SER A 183 -1.24 -15.26 -16.27
CA SER A 183 -2.54 -14.68 -16.60
C SER A 183 -2.76 -13.31 -15.98
N LEU A 184 -3.48 -12.44 -16.70
CA LEU A 184 -4.14 -11.27 -16.12
C LEU A 184 -5.65 -11.28 -16.43
N PRO A 185 -6.50 -10.66 -15.58
CA PRO A 185 -6.14 -10.08 -14.30
C PRO A 185 -5.68 -11.15 -13.29
N ASN A 186 -4.81 -10.78 -12.36
CA ASN A 186 -4.41 -11.68 -11.28
C ASN A 186 -5.56 -11.85 -10.25
N PRO A 187 -5.44 -12.71 -9.23
CA PRO A 187 -6.51 -12.98 -8.27
C PRO A 187 -6.86 -11.78 -7.39
N PHE A 188 -6.05 -10.71 -7.43
CA PHE A 188 -6.27 -9.43 -6.75
C PHE A 188 -6.93 -8.39 -7.67
N LEU A 189 -7.40 -8.80 -8.85
CA LEU A 189 -8.04 -7.97 -9.87
C LEU A 189 -7.11 -6.95 -10.54
N GLN A 190 -5.79 -7.08 -10.35
CA GLN A 190 -4.82 -6.23 -11.02
C GLN A 190 -4.66 -6.67 -12.47
N ASN A 191 -4.60 -5.71 -13.39
CA ASN A 191 -4.47 -5.94 -14.83
C ASN A 191 -3.45 -4.99 -15.49
N ASP A 192 -2.62 -4.34 -14.67
CA ASP A 192 -1.66 -3.31 -15.10
C ASP A 192 -0.25 -3.81 -14.74
N LEU A 193 0.49 -4.27 -15.75
CA LEU A 193 1.80 -4.91 -15.56
C LEU A 193 2.84 -3.96 -14.98
N ASP A 194 2.77 -2.67 -15.31
CA ASP A 194 3.71 -1.67 -14.79
C ASP A 194 3.49 -1.51 -13.28
N GLU A 195 2.22 -1.44 -12.87
CA GLU A 195 1.83 -1.34 -11.47
C GLU A 195 2.15 -2.61 -10.67
N ILE A 196 1.84 -3.78 -11.23
CA ILE A 196 2.21 -5.08 -10.66
C ILE A 196 3.73 -5.19 -10.51
N GLY A 197 4.48 -4.73 -11.51
CA GLY A 197 5.94 -4.70 -11.51
C GLY A 197 6.50 -3.86 -10.36
N VAL A 198 5.96 -2.66 -10.14
CA VAL A 198 6.35 -1.81 -9.00
C VAL A 198 6.00 -2.47 -7.67
N GLU A 199 4.81 -3.07 -7.55
CA GLU A 199 4.40 -3.72 -6.30
C GLU A 199 5.27 -4.94 -5.97
N ILE A 200 5.49 -5.82 -6.94
CA ILE A 200 6.25 -7.05 -6.73
C ILE A 200 7.73 -6.73 -6.47
N GLN A 201 8.30 -5.69 -7.11
CA GLN A 201 9.69 -5.24 -6.89
C GLN A 201 9.98 -4.82 -5.45
N GLN A 202 8.95 -4.47 -4.65
CA GLN A 202 9.17 -4.16 -3.24
C GLN A 202 9.77 -5.35 -2.47
N TYR A 203 9.52 -6.60 -2.91
CA TYR A 203 10.02 -7.83 -2.28
C TYR A 203 11.45 -8.22 -2.68
N THR A 204 12.13 -7.47 -3.55
CA THR A 204 13.47 -7.82 -4.04
C THR A 204 14.47 -8.05 -2.90
N SER A 205 14.49 -7.20 -1.88
CA SER A 205 15.41 -7.36 -0.73
C SER A 205 15.16 -8.65 0.05
N MET A 206 13.91 -9.11 0.13
CA MET A 206 13.59 -10.40 0.76
C MET A 206 14.04 -11.57 -0.11
N VAL A 207 13.86 -11.48 -1.44
CA VAL A 207 14.35 -12.50 -2.38
C VAL A 207 15.86 -12.62 -2.29
N GLU A 208 16.58 -11.49 -2.31
CA GLU A 208 18.04 -11.43 -2.21
C GLU A 208 18.56 -11.91 -0.86
N SER A 209 17.80 -11.73 0.23
CA SER A 209 18.16 -12.27 1.55
C SER A 209 18.21 -13.79 1.60
N GLY A 210 17.57 -14.48 0.64
CA GLY A 210 17.51 -15.94 0.61
C GLY A 210 16.70 -16.55 1.77
N CYS A 211 15.80 -15.78 2.41
CA CYS A 211 15.03 -16.27 3.56
C CYS A 211 14.23 -17.55 3.25
N SER A 212 13.73 -17.71 2.01
CA SER A 212 13.10 -18.94 1.54
C SER A 212 13.40 -19.14 0.05
N THR A 213 13.81 -20.35 -0.34
CA THR A 213 14.01 -20.70 -1.77
C THR A 213 12.69 -20.65 -2.56
N ARG A 214 11.55 -20.72 -1.86
CA ARG A 214 10.21 -20.74 -2.46
C ARG A 214 9.57 -19.35 -2.61
N LEU A 215 10.22 -18.29 -2.13
CA LEU A 215 9.65 -16.94 -2.11
C LEU A 215 9.33 -16.45 -3.53
N SER A 216 10.26 -16.58 -4.47
CA SER A 216 10.05 -16.12 -5.85
C SER A 216 8.91 -16.89 -6.53
N PHE A 217 8.77 -18.19 -6.27
CA PHE A 217 7.64 -18.98 -6.78
C PHE A 217 6.30 -18.49 -6.22
N LEU A 218 6.24 -18.21 -4.91
CA LEU A 218 5.04 -17.66 -4.29
C LEU A 218 4.67 -16.29 -4.88
N LEU A 219 5.64 -15.38 -4.98
CA LEU A 219 5.42 -14.02 -5.49
C LEU A 219 4.96 -14.04 -6.94
N CYS A 220 5.69 -14.74 -7.81
CA CYS A 220 5.36 -14.80 -9.23
C CYS A 220 4.00 -15.43 -9.47
N GLY A 221 3.66 -16.53 -8.78
CA GLY A 221 2.35 -17.16 -8.93
C GLY A 221 1.20 -16.39 -8.26
N ALA A 222 1.48 -15.51 -7.31
CA ALA A 222 0.48 -14.63 -6.71
C ALA A 222 0.16 -13.43 -7.61
N PHE A 223 1.19 -12.76 -8.14
CA PHE A 223 1.06 -11.53 -8.90
C PHE A 223 0.80 -11.76 -10.39
N MET A 224 1.24 -12.90 -10.93
CA MET A 224 0.99 -13.33 -12.31
C MET A 224 0.85 -14.86 -12.35
N PRO A 225 -0.33 -15.40 -11.96
CA PRO A 225 -0.58 -16.83 -11.84
C PRO A 225 -0.20 -17.63 -13.08
N PHE A 226 0.21 -18.87 -12.87
CA PHE A 226 0.87 -19.68 -13.89
C PHE A 226 -0.13 -20.29 -14.88
N CYS A 227 0.12 -20.15 -16.18
CA CYS A 227 -0.64 -20.87 -17.20
C CYS A 227 0.09 -22.16 -17.63
N ILE A 228 -0.61 -23.30 -17.64
CA ILE A 228 0.02 -24.62 -17.83
C ILE A 228 0.01 -25.12 -19.30
N HIS A 229 -1.06 -24.93 -20.11
CA HIS A 229 -1.08 -25.46 -21.49
C HIS A 229 -1.43 -24.46 -22.62
N GLY A 230 -0.73 -23.33 -22.67
CA GLY A 230 -0.74 -22.44 -23.85
C GLY A 230 -2.08 -21.72 -24.09
N PRO A 231 -2.25 -21.05 -25.25
CA PRO A 231 -3.41 -20.20 -25.54
C PRO A 231 -4.60 -21.05 -26.03
N SER A 232 -5.26 -21.78 -25.13
CA SER A 232 -6.58 -22.37 -25.40
C SER A 232 -7.60 -21.85 -24.38
N GLN A 233 -8.80 -21.53 -24.88
CA GLN A 233 -9.78 -20.67 -24.20
C GLN A 233 -10.42 -21.24 -22.92
N ASP A 234 -10.08 -22.46 -22.51
CA ASP A 234 -10.74 -23.16 -21.39
C ASP A 234 -9.79 -23.64 -20.28
N GLN A 235 -8.54 -23.17 -20.24
CA GLN A 235 -7.59 -23.66 -19.23
C GLN A 235 -7.36 -22.70 -18.05
N PRO A 236 -7.53 -23.18 -16.80
CA PRO A 236 -7.34 -22.36 -15.62
C PRO A 236 -5.86 -22.06 -15.41
N TYR A 237 -5.56 -20.81 -15.04
CA TYR A 237 -4.30 -20.51 -14.38
C TYR A 237 -4.24 -21.26 -13.05
N VAL A 238 -3.04 -21.53 -12.56
CA VAL A 238 -2.82 -22.07 -11.22
C VAL A 238 -2.08 -21.07 -10.36
N VAL A 239 -2.43 -21.07 -9.08
CA VAL A 239 -1.74 -20.30 -8.04
C VAL A 239 -0.85 -21.22 -7.20
N PRO A 240 0.13 -20.68 -6.45
CA PRO A 240 0.90 -21.45 -5.51
C PRO A 240 0.01 -22.15 -4.48
N CYS A 241 0.36 -23.37 -4.08
CA CYS A 241 -0.36 -24.06 -3.02
C CYS A 241 -0.19 -23.37 -1.65
N ARG A 242 -1.19 -23.53 -0.78
CA ARG A 242 -1.20 -23.04 0.61
C ARG A 242 0.05 -23.42 1.38
N GLU A 243 0.55 -24.63 1.18
CA GLU A 243 1.74 -25.15 1.86
C GLU A 243 3.02 -24.39 1.46
N VAL A 244 3.11 -23.95 0.19
CA VAL A 244 4.19 -23.09 -0.27
C VAL A 244 4.11 -21.74 0.44
N CYS A 245 2.92 -21.15 0.50
CA CYS A 245 2.69 -19.90 1.23
C CYS A 245 3.06 -20.02 2.70
N GLN A 246 2.63 -21.08 3.38
CA GLN A 246 2.87 -21.27 4.81
C GLN A 246 4.36 -21.40 5.12
N GLN A 247 5.10 -22.13 4.27
CA GLN A 247 6.56 -22.26 4.40
C GLN A 247 7.23 -20.87 4.26
N VAL A 248 6.94 -20.15 3.18
CA VAL A 248 7.50 -18.80 2.96
C VAL A 248 7.12 -17.84 4.08
N GLN A 249 5.88 -17.87 4.54
CA GLN A 249 5.41 -17.04 5.64
C GLN A 249 6.10 -17.40 6.96
N HIS A 250 6.48 -18.66 7.17
CA HIS A 250 7.26 -19.07 8.33
C HIS A 250 8.70 -18.54 8.22
N ASP A 251 9.36 -18.85 7.10
CA ASP A 251 10.77 -18.57 6.85
C ASP A 251 11.08 -17.06 6.81
N CYS A 252 10.23 -16.28 6.15
CA CYS A 252 10.51 -14.88 5.82
C CYS A 252 9.80 -13.87 6.73
N ARG A 253 9.03 -14.32 7.75
CA ARG A 253 8.19 -13.41 8.58
C ARG A 253 8.97 -12.28 9.21
N ARG A 254 10.10 -12.62 9.85
CA ARG A 254 10.93 -11.65 10.58
C ARG A 254 11.55 -10.65 9.61
N GLN A 255 12.12 -11.15 8.52
CA GLN A 255 12.71 -10.32 7.48
C GLN A 255 11.70 -9.32 6.90
N PHE A 256 10.45 -9.76 6.64
CA PHE A 256 9.39 -8.86 6.20
C PHE A 256 9.09 -7.79 7.26
N HIS A 257 8.84 -8.21 8.51
CA HIS A 257 8.52 -7.30 9.61
C HIS A 257 9.58 -6.19 9.76
N ASP A 258 10.86 -6.58 9.72
CA ASP A 258 11.98 -5.64 9.88
C ASP A 258 12.11 -4.71 8.66
N ALA A 259 11.94 -5.24 7.43
CA ALA A 259 12.04 -4.46 6.20
C ALA A 259 10.82 -3.56 5.90
N TRP A 260 9.67 -3.81 6.53
CA TRP A 260 8.43 -3.02 6.36
C TRP A 260 8.06 -2.19 7.59
N GLY A 261 9.02 -1.89 8.47
CA GLY A 261 8.79 -0.98 9.60
C GLY A 261 7.76 -1.51 10.60
N GLY A 262 7.72 -2.83 10.81
CA GLY A 262 6.83 -3.49 11.75
C GLY A 262 5.42 -3.77 11.23
N LEU A 263 5.14 -3.52 9.96
CA LEU A 263 3.81 -3.82 9.39
C LEU A 263 3.50 -5.33 9.43
N PRO A 264 2.21 -5.70 9.56
CA PRO A 264 1.79 -7.09 9.52
C PRO A 264 2.04 -7.71 8.14
N TRP A 265 2.13 -9.04 8.12
CA TRP A 265 2.30 -9.81 6.88
C TRP A 265 1.26 -9.39 5.82
N PRO A 266 1.66 -9.24 4.54
CA PRO A 266 0.82 -8.60 3.54
C PRO A 266 -0.41 -9.46 3.24
N SER A 267 -1.58 -8.83 3.20
CA SER A 267 -2.85 -9.56 3.10
C SER A 267 -3.02 -10.35 1.80
N LYS A 268 -2.38 -9.91 0.70
CA LYS A 268 -2.28 -10.66 -0.55
C LYS A 268 -1.59 -12.02 -0.38
N LEU A 269 -0.65 -12.13 0.55
CA LEU A 269 0.11 -13.35 0.85
C LEU A 269 -0.41 -14.08 2.11
N HIS A 270 -1.64 -13.81 2.56
CA HIS A 270 -2.25 -14.63 3.60
C HIS A 270 -2.64 -16.01 3.06
N CYS A 271 -2.13 -17.07 3.69
CA CYS A 271 -2.21 -18.42 3.14
C CYS A 271 -3.63 -19.01 3.06
N HIS A 272 -4.61 -18.45 3.77
CA HIS A 272 -6.02 -18.85 3.60
C HIS A 272 -6.57 -18.53 2.21
N ARG A 273 -5.96 -17.56 1.49
CA ARG A 273 -6.34 -17.19 0.11
C ARG A 273 -5.89 -18.21 -0.93
N TYR A 274 -5.01 -19.14 -0.56
CA TYR A 274 -4.46 -20.12 -1.47
C TYR A 274 -5.09 -21.51 -1.25
N PRO A 275 -5.41 -22.23 -2.34
CA PRO A 275 -5.88 -23.62 -2.28
C PRO A 275 -4.79 -24.55 -1.73
N SER A 276 -5.20 -25.62 -1.03
CA SER A 276 -4.28 -26.69 -0.59
C SER A 276 -4.28 -27.82 -1.61
N HIS A 277 -3.11 -28.42 -1.84
CA HIS A 277 -2.97 -29.57 -2.75
C HIS A 277 -3.69 -30.84 -2.24
N THR A 278 -4.01 -30.90 -0.95
CA THR A 278 -4.71 -32.03 -0.30
C THR A 278 -6.23 -31.86 -0.26
N SER A 279 -6.71 -30.67 -0.58
CA SER A 279 -8.08 -30.25 -0.31
C SER A 279 -8.97 -30.44 -1.54
N ASN A 280 -9.66 -31.59 -1.61
CA ASN A 280 -10.81 -31.81 -2.51
C ASN A 280 -12.06 -31.03 -2.03
N TYR A 281 -11.92 -29.76 -1.64
CA TYR A 281 -13.08 -28.96 -1.21
C TYR A 281 -13.85 -28.49 -2.44
N LEU A 282 -14.95 -29.19 -2.69
CA LEU A 282 -16.09 -28.71 -3.47
C LEU A 282 -16.61 -27.44 -2.79
N GLN A 283 -16.21 -26.26 -3.29
CA GLN A 283 -17.02 -25.06 -3.16
C GLN A 283 -18.10 -25.10 -4.24
N ASP A 284 -19.28 -24.58 -3.92
CA ASP A 284 -20.59 -24.63 -4.62
C ASP A 284 -20.65 -24.13 -6.09
N ASP A 285 -19.61 -24.38 -6.89
CA ASP A 285 -19.64 -24.24 -8.35
C ASP A 285 -18.50 -25.04 -9.02
N ASN A 286 -18.42 -26.35 -8.78
CA ASN A 286 -17.66 -27.41 -9.51
C ASN A 286 -16.33 -27.05 -10.23
N THR A 287 -15.56 -26.08 -9.74
CA THR A 287 -14.32 -25.57 -10.36
C THR A 287 -13.29 -25.28 -9.28
N THR A 288 -12.69 -26.34 -8.73
CA THR A 288 -11.48 -26.18 -7.90
C THR A 288 -10.35 -25.65 -8.78
N VAL A 289 -9.92 -24.40 -8.59
CA VAL A 289 -8.70 -23.89 -9.22
C VAL A 289 -7.53 -24.72 -8.69
N PRO A 290 -6.84 -25.50 -9.54
CA PRO A 290 -5.73 -26.31 -9.08
C PRO A 290 -4.60 -25.41 -8.59
N CYS A 291 -3.84 -25.90 -7.62
CA CYS A 291 -2.65 -25.23 -7.12
C CYS A 291 -1.39 -25.91 -7.64
N SER A 292 -0.27 -25.20 -7.69
CA SER A 292 1.02 -25.76 -8.06
C SER A 292 2.02 -25.69 -6.92
N MET A 293 2.79 -26.77 -6.77
CA MET A 293 3.99 -26.85 -5.95
C MET A 293 5.22 -26.52 -6.82
N PRO A 294 6.27 -25.90 -6.27
CA PRO A 294 7.51 -25.71 -7.00
C PRO A 294 8.08 -27.08 -7.44
N PRO A 295 8.67 -27.18 -8.65
CA PRO A 295 9.32 -28.41 -9.11
C PRO A 295 10.42 -28.87 -8.14
N VAL A 296 10.70 -30.18 -8.14
CA VAL A 296 11.77 -30.75 -7.32
C VAL A 296 13.11 -30.15 -7.76
N GLY A 297 13.85 -29.56 -6.81
CA GLY A 297 15.14 -28.90 -7.07
C GLY A 297 15.05 -27.42 -7.42
N PHE A 298 13.85 -26.83 -7.34
CA PHE A 298 13.62 -25.38 -7.38
C PHE A 298 13.75 -24.74 -5.99
#